data_AF-A0A429SC67-F1
#
_entry.id   AF-A0A429SC67-F1
#
_cell.length_a   1.000
_cell.length_b   1.000
_cell.length_c   1.000
_cell.angle_alpha   90.00
_cell.angle_beta   90.00
_cell.angle_gamma   90.00
#
_symmetry.space_group_name_H-M   'P 1'
#
loop_
_entity.id
_entity.type
_entity.pdbx_description
1 polymer ?
#
loop_
_entity_poly.entity_id
_entity_poly.type
_entity_poly.pdbx_seq_one_letter_code
_entity_poly.pdbx_strand_id
1 'polypeptide(L)' 'MSAFLFVVPPLVGHVNPLVGVASELAARGHRVAWAGDPELVRRLAGPGAAVHPCSPSHPGGPDGGVARGAGVDGR' A
#
# COMPACT_ATOMS: atom_id res chain seq x y z
N MET A 1 7.50 -14.07 -20.29
CA MET A 1 7.84 -13.32 -19.06
C MET A 1 7.45 -11.86 -19.26
N SER A 2 6.63 -11.30 -18.36
CA SER A 2 6.10 -9.93 -18.45
C SER A 2 6.25 -9.22 -17.10
N ALA A 3 6.08 -7.89 -17.09
CA ALA A 3 6.10 -7.09 -15.87
C ALA A 3 4.74 -6.44 -15.64
N PHE A 4 4.26 -6.48 -14.40
CA PHE A 4 2.99 -5.88 -13.97
C PHE A 4 3.23 -4.90 -12.82
N LEU A 5 2.56 -3.76 -12.89
CA LEU A 5 2.56 -2.74 -11.83
C LEU A 5 1.13 -2.57 -11.31
N PHE A 6 0.93 -2.79 -10.01
CA PHE A 6 -0.32 -2.46 -9.33
C PHE A 6 -0.24 -1.07 -8.72
N VAL A 7 -1.10 -0.16 -9.16
CA VAL A 7 -1.22 1.19 -8.60
C VAL A 7 -2.43 1.22 -7.68
N VAL A 8 -2.23 1.55 -6.40
CA VAL A 8 -3.25 1.39 -5.36
C VAL A 8 -3.37 2.62 -4.46
N PRO A 9 -4.59 3.06 -4.13
CA PRO A 9 -4.82 3.99 -3.01
C PRO A 9 -4.34 3.40 -1.68
N PRO A 10 -4.03 4.24 -0.66
CA PRO A 10 -3.56 3.79 0.65
C PRO A 10 -4.70 3.24 1.53
N LEU A 11 -5.48 2.30 1.00
CA LEU A 11 -6.65 1.70 1.65
C LEU A 11 -6.58 0.18 1.56
N VAL A 12 -6.77 -0.51 2.69
CA VAL A 12 -6.73 -1.99 2.79
C VAL A 12 -7.60 -2.65 1.72
N GLY A 13 -8.81 -2.13 1.51
CA GLY A 13 -9.77 -2.66 0.53
C GLY A 13 -9.32 -2.58 -0.94
N HIS A 14 -8.31 -1.78 -1.26
CA HIS A 14 -7.74 -1.69 -2.61
C HIS A 14 -6.52 -2.59 -2.78
N VAL A 15 -5.74 -2.80 -1.71
CA VAL A 15 -4.54 -3.64 -1.75
C VAL A 15 -4.90 -5.12 -1.64
N ASN A 16 -5.73 -5.49 -0.66
CA ASN A 16 -6.02 -6.90 -0.35
C ASN A 16 -6.54 -7.73 -1.54
N PRO A 17 -7.49 -7.24 -2.35
CA PRO A 17 -7.97 -8.02 -3.50
C PRO A 17 -6.88 -8.31 -4.54
N LEU A 18 -5.88 -7.43 -4.65
CA LEU A 18 -4.79 -7.57 -5.60
C LEU A 18 -3.66 -8.47 -5.10
N VAL A 19 -3.55 -8.74 -3.79
CA VAL A 19 -2.50 -9.62 -3.24
C VAL A 19 -2.58 -11.03 -3.83
N GLY A 20 -3.78 -11.60 -3.94
CA GLY A 20 -3.97 -12.91 -4.55
C GLY A 20 -3.58 -12.92 -6.04
N VAL A 21 -4.00 -11.90 -6.77
CA VAL A 21 -3.66 -11.74 -8.20
C VAL A 21 -2.14 -11.58 -8.40
N ALA A 22 -1.49 -10.78 -7.55
CA ALA A 22 -0.05 -10.58 -7.55
C ALA A 22 0.71 -11.88 -7.29
N SER A 23 0.26 -12.67 -6.31
CA SER A 23 0.83 -13.99 -6.00
C SER A 23 0.73 -14.95 -7.19
N GLU A 24 -0.44 -15.01 -7.83
CA GLU A 24 -0.68 -15.85 -8.99
C GLU A 24 0.18 -15.44 -10.20
N LEU A 25 0.33 -14.13 -10.45
CA LEU A 25 1.21 -13.63 -11.52
C LEU A 25 2.68 -13.98 -11.23
N ALA A 26 3.13 -13.82 -9.99
CA ALA A 26 4.48 -14.19 -9.58
C ALA A 26 4.74 -15.70 -9.73
N ALA A 27 3.79 -16.54 -9.31
CA ALA A 27 3.88 -18.00 -9.44
C ALA A 27 3.97 -18.46 -10.92
N ARG A 28 3.37 -17.72 -11.85
CA ARG A 28 3.50 -17.94 -13.30
C ARG A 28 4.81 -17.40 -13.90
N GLY A 29 5.71 -16.84 -13.09
CA GLY A 29 7.01 -16.33 -13.52
C GLY A 29 6.97 -14.90 -14.06
N HIS A 30 5.95 -14.11 -13.73
CA HIS A 30 5.91 -12.69 -14.05
C HIS A 30 6.58 -11.85 -12.96
N ARG A 31 7.12 -10.68 -13.34
CA ARG A 31 7.58 -9.68 -12.37
C ARG A 31 6.41 -8.84 -11.91
N VAL A 32 6.31 -8.60 -10.60
CA VAL A 32 5.25 -7.79 -10.00
C VAL A 32 5.88 -6.70 -9.13
N ALA A 33 5.39 -5.48 -9.30
CA ALA A 33 5.72 -4.33 -8.46
C ALA A 33 4.44 -3.57 -8.08
N TRP A 34 4.56 -2.70 -7.10
CA TRP A 34 3.47 -1.88 -6.56
C TRP A 34 3.81 -0.40 -6.64
N ALA A 35 2.83 0.46 -6.84
CA ALA A 35 2.91 1.89 -6.62
C ALA A 35 1.84 2.30 -5.59
N GLY A 36 2.27 2.86 -4.46
CA GLY A 36 1.38 3.21 -3.35
C GLY A 36 2.14 3.52 -2.05
N ASP A 37 1.44 3.45 -0.91
CA ASP A 37 2.04 3.58 0.41
C ASP A 37 2.93 2.36 0.77
N PRO A 38 4.25 2.53 0.95
CA PRO A 38 5.14 1.39 1.16
C PRO A 38 4.89 0.61 2.45
N GLU A 39 4.43 1.26 3.52
CA GLU A 39 4.16 0.60 4.79
C GLU A 39 2.94 -0.32 4.67
N LEU A 40 1.83 0.22 4.18
CA LEU A 40 0.60 -0.52 3.97
C LEU A 40 0.78 -1.67 2.99
N VAL A 41 1.44 -1.42 1.86
CA VAL A 41 1.66 -2.47 0.83
C VAL A 41 2.52 -3.59 1.39
N ARG A 42 3.65 -3.30 2.07
CA ARG A 42 4.50 -4.36 2.63
C ARG A 42 3.80 -5.12 3.76
N ARG A 43 2.93 -4.46 4.53
CA ARG A 43 2.11 -5.11 5.55
C ARG A 43 1.14 -6.15 4.96
N LEU A 44 0.58 -5.89 3.78
CA LEU A 44 -0.47 -6.73 3.19
C LEU A 44 0.05 -7.70 2.12
N ALA A 45 0.96 -7.26 1.26
CA ALA A 45 1.55 -8.05 0.18
C ALA A 45 2.86 -8.74 0.56
N GLY A 46 3.37 -8.49 1.76
CA GLY A 46 4.58 -9.10 2.31
C GLY A 46 5.81 -8.17 2.29
N PRO A 47 6.78 -8.39 3.20
CA PRO A 47 7.91 -7.48 3.41
C PRO A 47 8.85 -7.36 2.19
N GLY A 48 8.88 -8.38 1.33
CA GLY A 48 9.68 -8.40 0.10
C GLY A 48 9.02 -7.74 -1.11
N ALA A 49 7.82 -7.17 -0.97
CA ALA A 49 7.15 -6.49 -2.08
C ALA A 49 7.99 -5.32 -2.61
N ALA A 50 8.21 -5.29 -3.93
CA ALA A 50 8.83 -4.17 -4.61
C ALA A 50 7.81 -3.03 -4.71
N VAL A 51 8.03 -1.93 -3.97
CA VAL A 51 7.12 -0.79 -3.92
C VAL A 51 7.82 0.48 -4.38
N HIS A 52 7.24 1.12 -5.39
CA HIS A 52 7.52 2.49 -5.80
C HIS A 52 6.65 3.42 -4.95
N PRO A 53 7.22 4.25 -4.06
CA PRO A 53 6.43 5.15 -3.22
C PRO A 53 5.56 6.08 -4.08
N CYS A 54 4.26 6.04 -3.84
CA CYS A 54 3.27 6.92 -4.46
C CYS A 54 2.26 7.29 -3.37
N SER A 55 2.66 8.22 -2.52
CA SER A 55 1.82 8.76 -1.45
C SER A 55 1.66 10.26 -1.69
N PRO A 56 0.46 10.84 -1.50
CA PRO A 56 0.28 12.29 -1.52
C PRO A 56 0.89 12.89 -0.25
N SER A 57 2.20 12.75 -0.07
CA SER A 57 2.94 13.58 0.88
C SER A 57 3.25 14.91 0.19
N HIS A 58 2.24 15.77 0.04
CA HIS A 58 2.53 17.20 0.06
C HIS A 58 2.58 17.62 1.53
N PRO A 59 3.68 18.20 2.02
CA PRO A 59 3.62 18.95 3.28
C PRO A 59 2.62 20.11 3.05
N GLY A 60 1.38 19.95 3.54
CA GLY A 60 0.32 20.97 3.45
C GLY A 60 -0.96 20.60 2.67
N GLY A 61 -1.16 19.34 2.26
CA GLY A 61 -2.44 18.89 1.68
C GLY A 61 -3.53 18.63 2.73
N PRO A 62 -4.83 18.77 2.39
CA PRO A 62 -5.95 18.72 3.36
C PRO A 62 -6.11 17.36 4.08
N ASP A 63 -5.45 16.31 3.59
CA ASP A 63 -5.55 14.95 4.14
C ASP A 63 -4.39 14.61 5.11
N GLY A 64 -3.56 15.59 5.45
CA GLY A 64 -2.51 15.50 6.46
C GLY A 64 -3.07 15.43 7.88
N GLY A 65 -3.83 14.39 8.20
CA GLY A 65 -4.37 14.23 9.54
C GLY A 65 -5.26 13.01 9.72
N VAL A 66 -4.69 11.91 10.18
CA VAL A 66 -5.38 11.07 11.16
C VAL A 66 -4.44 10.83 12.33
N ALA A 67 -4.18 11.89 13.10
CA ALA A 67 -3.72 11.72 14.47
C ALA A 67 -4.84 10.99 15.22
N ARG A 68 -4.56 9.74 15.62
CA ARG A 68 -5.50 8.96 16.43
C ARG A 68 -5.72 9.68 17.76
N GLY A 69 -6.99 9.67 18.19
CA GLY A 69 -7.52 10.50 19.26
C GLY A 69 -6.69 10.51 20.54
N ALA A 70 -6.39 11.73 21.00
CA ALA A 70 -5.97 11.96 22.37
C ALA A 70 -7.12 11.53 23.28
N GLY A 71 -6.83 10.59 24.18
CA GLY A 71 -7.74 10.20 25.25
C GLY A 71 -8.11 11.40 26.11
N VAL A 72 -9.38 11.51 26.44
CA VAL A 72 -9.86 12.39 27.50
C VAL A 72 -9.35 11.86 28.84
N ASP A 73 -8.35 12.53 29.42
CA ASP A 73 -8.01 12.34 30.83
C ASP A 73 -8.99 13.19 31.65
N GLY A 74 -9.94 12.50 32.28
CA GLY A 74 -10.95 13.09 33.14
C GLY A 74 -10.36 13.37 34.53
N ARG A 75 -10.30 14.65 34.87
CA ARG A 75 -10.31 15.13 36.26
C ARG A 75 -11.33 16.26 36.39
#